data_AF-A0ABC8C0D8-F1
#
_entry.id   AF-A0ABC8C0D8-F1
#
_cell.length_a   1.000
_cell.length_b   1.000
_cell.length_c   1.000
_cell.angle_alpha   90.00
_cell.angle_beta   90.00
_cell.angle_gamma   90.00
#
_symmetry.space_group_name_H-M   'P 1'
#
loop_
_entity.id
_entity.type
_entity.pdbx_description
1 polymer ?
#
loop_
_entity_poly.entity_id
_entity_poly.type
_entity_poly.pdbx_seq_one_letter_code
_entity_poly.pdbx_strand_id
1 'polypeptide(L)'
;MPIPRRRRIIATVSAAVAISAASAVLALMYLLPTASTHKASSADTAELTRIAEGYLQQRADMLTAARPTVEAASGRLRTTPAMATRARSELAALAEKGLRYEGLDIGYTKARVDIEVTSVDVTDRTATLRLTDHARLYFAFTPQEIEDGSPECEESSLPRTMTFTRGADGAWLLSSDKVDEAGGPLPTTEVDETGFDSAA
;
A
#
# COMPACT_ATOMS: atom_id res chain seq x y z
N MET A 1 -70.98 -19.57 -21.57
CA MET A 1 -71.98 -19.50 -20.49
C MET A 1 -71.57 -18.44 -19.47
N PRO A 2 -72.51 -17.76 -18.79
CA PRO A 2 -72.55 -16.30 -18.67
C PRO A 2 -72.17 -15.72 -17.30
N ILE A 3 -71.57 -14.52 -17.35
CA ILE A 3 -71.84 -13.23 -16.64
C ILE A 3 -72.83 -13.22 -15.44
N PRO A 4 -72.96 -12.12 -14.65
CA PRO A 4 -72.05 -11.09 -14.10
C PRO A 4 -72.32 -10.86 -12.58
N ARG A 5 -71.64 -9.89 -11.93
CA ARG A 5 -72.27 -8.65 -11.38
C ARG A 5 -71.23 -7.83 -10.60
N ARG A 6 -70.79 -6.70 -11.17
CA ARG A 6 -71.42 -5.36 -11.14
C ARG A 6 -71.26 -4.69 -9.77
N ARG A 7 -70.65 -3.51 -9.78
CA ARG A 7 -71.27 -2.18 -9.49
C ARG A 7 -70.11 -1.21 -9.18
N ARG A 8 -70.12 0.09 -9.48
CA ARG A 8 -70.93 1.03 -10.29
C ARG A 8 -70.02 2.31 -10.37
N ILE A 9 -69.87 2.96 -11.53
CA ILE A 9 -70.46 4.28 -11.92
C ILE A 9 -70.06 5.40 -10.92
N ILE A 10 -69.46 6.54 -11.28
CA ILE A 10 -69.99 7.74 -11.98
C ILE A 10 -68.75 8.63 -12.28
N ALA A 11 -68.46 9.04 -13.53
CA ALA A 11 -68.79 10.35 -14.19
C ALA A 11 -68.31 11.58 -13.36
N THR A 12 -67.73 12.67 -13.86
CA THR A 12 -67.64 13.35 -15.17
C THR A 12 -66.75 14.59 -14.98
N VAL A 13 -66.48 15.28 -16.10
CA VAL A 13 -66.16 16.72 -16.26
C VAL A 13 -64.69 17.07 -16.52
N SER A 14 -64.51 17.47 -17.78
CA SER A 14 -63.40 18.19 -18.40
C SER A 14 -63.09 19.53 -17.73
N ALA A 15 -61.81 19.88 -17.65
CA ALA A 15 -61.35 21.26 -17.84
C ALA A 15 -59.84 21.26 -18.11
N ALA A 16 -59.46 21.52 -19.37
CA ALA A 16 -58.10 21.89 -19.71
C ALA A 16 -57.88 23.34 -19.24
N VAL A 17 -56.92 23.56 -18.35
CA VAL A 17 -56.33 24.86 -18.09
C VAL A 17 -54.82 24.69 -18.18
N ALA A 18 -54.27 25.13 -19.31
CA ALA A 18 -52.84 25.33 -19.47
C ALA A 18 -52.47 26.65 -18.79
N ILE A 19 -51.61 26.59 -17.76
CA ILE A 19 -50.85 27.75 -17.27
C ILE A 19 -49.40 27.31 -17.21
N SER A 20 -48.62 27.86 -18.14
CA SER A 20 -47.17 27.84 -18.13
C SER A 20 -46.64 28.71 -16.98
N ALA A 21 -45.68 28.22 -16.20
CA ALA A 21 -44.40 28.87 -15.90
C ALA A 21 -43.77 28.38 -14.58
N ALA A 22 -42.43 28.45 -14.57
CA ALA A 22 -41.53 28.55 -13.43
C ALA A 22 -41.05 27.23 -12.77
N SER A 23 -39.96 26.72 -13.35
CA SER A 23 -38.71 26.33 -12.68
C SER A 23 -38.77 25.97 -11.19
N ALA A 24 -38.59 24.68 -10.90
CA ALA A 24 -37.85 24.23 -9.72
C ALA A 24 -37.05 22.99 -10.11
N VAL A 25 -35.83 23.22 -10.60
CA VAL A 25 -34.80 22.19 -10.70
C VAL A 25 -34.45 21.81 -9.26
N LEU A 26 -35.01 20.71 -8.76
CA LEU A 26 -34.60 20.13 -7.49
C LEU A 26 -33.23 19.48 -7.72
N ALA A 27 -32.18 20.27 -7.52
CA ALA A 27 -30.80 19.84 -7.56
C ALA A 27 -30.54 18.85 -6.41
N LEU A 28 -30.77 17.56 -6.67
CA LEU A 28 -30.25 16.47 -5.87
C LEU A 28 -28.78 16.24 -6.26
N MET A 29 -27.92 17.20 -5.93
CA MET A 29 -26.50 17.17 -6.25
C MET A 29 -25.67 17.33 -4.97
N TYR A 30 -25.07 16.21 -4.56
CA TYR A 30 -23.84 16.10 -3.76
C TYR A 30 -23.84 16.62 -2.31
N LEU A 31 -24.40 15.85 -1.38
CA LEU A 31 -23.74 15.69 -0.08
C LEU A 31 -22.64 14.63 -0.24
N LEU A 32 -21.54 15.00 -0.90
CA LEU A 32 -20.28 14.31 -0.65
C LEU A 32 -19.79 14.83 0.71
N PRO A 33 -19.54 13.97 1.71
CA PRO A 33 -18.81 14.40 2.88
C PRO A 33 -17.47 14.97 2.39
N THR A 34 -17.27 16.26 2.59
CA THR A 34 -15.95 16.88 2.41
C THR A 34 -15.03 16.21 3.42
N ALA A 35 -14.18 15.29 2.95
CA ALA A 35 -13.11 14.74 3.76
C ALA A 35 -12.25 15.92 4.21
N SER A 36 -12.32 16.28 5.49
CA SER A 36 -11.47 17.31 6.05
C SER A 36 -10.06 16.73 6.15
N THR A 37 -9.19 17.10 5.22
CA THR A 37 -7.76 16.85 5.32
C THR A 37 -7.24 17.69 6.48
N HIS A 38 -6.89 17.04 7.58
CA HIS A 38 -6.25 17.69 8.70
C HIS A 38 -4.75 17.47 8.57
N LYS A 39 -3.95 18.48 8.94
CA LYS A 39 -2.50 18.29 9.06
C LYS A 39 -2.26 17.15 10.06
N ALA A 40 -1.46 16.16 9.66
CA ALA A 40 -1.15 15.02 10.50
C ALA A 40 -0.66 15.46 11.89
N SER A 41 -1.17 14.82 12.95
CA SER A 41 -0.61 15.01 14.28
C SER A 41 0.82 14.45 14.32
N SER A 42 1.68 14.99 15.19
CA SER A 42 3.05 14.46 15.35
C SER A 42 3.05 12.99 15.77
N ALA A 43 2.03 12.55 16.52
CA ALA A 43 1.85 11.17 16.95
C ALA A 43 1.47 10.25 15.78
N ASP A 44 0.52 10.66 14.93
CA ASP A 44 0.16 9.89 13.73
C ASP A 44 1.37 9.76 12.80
N THR A 45 2.08 10.86 12.54
CA THR A 45 3.30 10.82 11.71
C THR A 45 4.33 9.84 12.25
N ALA A 46 4.65 9.90 13.55
CA ALA A 46 5.61 8.97 14.16
C ALA A 46 5.17 7.50 14.07
N GLU A 47 3.87 7.23 14.24
CA GLU A 47 3.34 5.86 14.10
C GLU A 47 3.44 5.36 12.66
N LEU A 48 3.04 6.17 11.68
CA LEU A 48 3.07 5.83 10.25
C LEU A 48 4.51 5.58 9.77
N THR A 49 5.45 6.46 10.15
CA THR A 49 6.89 6.31 9.88
C THR A 49 7.40 4.98 10.42
N ARG A 50 7.10 4.65 11.68
CA ARG A 50 7.55 3.39 12.29
C ARG A 50 6.97 2.16 11.59
N ILE A 51 5.71 2.20 11.14
CA ILE A 51 5.12 1.08 10.38
C ILE A 51 5.83 0.94 9.03
N ALA A 52 6.06 2.05 8.32
CA ALA A 52 6.74 2.07 7.02
C ALA A 52 8.16 1.52 7.11
N GLU A 53 8.97 2.04 8.02
CA GLU A 53 10.35 1.61 8.25
C GLU A 53 10.41 0.13 8.64
N GLY A 54 9.55 -0.31 9.56
CA GLY A 54 9.49 -1.72 9.98
C GLY A 54 9.12 -2.66 8.84
N TYR A 55 8.19 -2.27 7.96
CA TYR A 55 7.83 -3.05 6.79
C TYR A 55 8.97 -3.14 5.77
N LEU A 56 9.66 -2.03 5.48
CA LEU A 56 10.77 -2.02 4.53
C LEU A 56 12.01 -2.74 5.05
N GLN A 57 12.33 -2.56 6.33
CA GLN A 57 13.39 -3.32 6.99
C GLN A 57 13.09 -4.82 6.92
N GLN A 58 11.85 -5.23 7.20
CA GLN A 58 11.44 -6.64 7.13
C GLN A 58 11.61 -7.22 5.72
N ARG A 59 11.32 -6.44 4.67
CA ARG A 59 11.59 -6.82 3.28
C ARG A 59 13.08 -7.00 3.02
N ALA A 60 13.90 -6.03 3.42
CA ALA A 60 15.35 -6.08 3.22
C ALA A 60 16.01 -7.23 3.99
N ASP A 61 15.53 -7.54 5.20
CA ASP A 61 16.03 -8.65 6.02
C ASP A 61 15.86 -10.02 5.34
N MET A 62 14.82 -10.20 4.50
CA MET A 62 14.61 -11.46 3.77
C MET A 62 15.75 -11.78 2.80
N LEU A 63 16.51 -10.77 2.35
CA LEU A 63 17.65 -10.95 1.46
C LEU A 63 18.91 -11.44 2.18
N THR A 64 18.96 -11.34 3.51
CA THR A 64 20.17 -11.61 4.30
C THR A 64 20.34 -13.07 4.71
N ALA A 65 21.55 -13.50 5.02
CA ALA A 65 21.82 -14.85 5.54
C ALA A 65 21.07 -15.15 6.85
N ALA A 66 20.81 -14.12 7.67
CA ALA A 66 20.04 -14.23 8.92
C ALA A 66 18.53 -14.03 8.71
N ARG A 67 18.02 -14.16 7.48
CA ARG A 67 16.61 -13.97 7.12
C ARG A 67 15.67 -14.74 8.05
N PRO A 68 14.60 -14.12 8.55
CA PRO A 68 13.55 -14.84 9.25
C PRO A 68 12.75 -15.72 8.28
N THR A 69 11.93 -16.63 8.81
CA THR A 69 10.94 -17.34 7.98
C THR A 69 9.88 -16.37 7.46
N VAL A 70 9.29 -16.67 6.31
CA VAL A 70 8.21 -15.86 5.73
C VAL A 70 7.03 -15.74 6.70
N GLU A 71 6.70 -16.78 7.46
CA GLU A 71 5.67 -16.76 8.50
C GLU A 71 6.02 -15.79 9.63
N ALA A 72 7.25 -15.87 10.14
CA ALA A 72 7.69 -15.00 11.23
C ALA A 72 7.77 -13.54 10.81
N ALA A 73 8.21 -13.27 9.57
CA ALA A 73 8.23 -11.95 8.97
C ALA A 73 6.81 -11.40 8.77
N SER A 74 5.94 -12.16 8.11
CA SER A 74 4.56 -11.77 7.82
C SER A 74 3.76 -11.50 9.10
N GLY A 75 3.96 -12.31 10.15
CA GLY A 75 3.25 -12.18 11.41
C GLY A 75 3.57 -10.90 12.20
N ARG A 76 4.64 -10.18 11.84
CA ARG A 76 5.02 -8.90 12.45
C ARG A 76 4.47 -7.68 11.71
N LEU A 77 3.94 -7.87 10.50
CA LEU A 77 3.48 -6.76 9.66
C LEU A 77 2.16 -6.19 10.17
N ARG A 78 2.09 -4.85 10.27
CA ARG A 78 0.85 -4.10 10.54
C ARG A 78 0.20 -3.70 9.23
N THR A 79 -0.43 -4.66 8.57
CA THR A 79 -1.01 -4.51 7.23
C THR A 79 -2.51 -4.80 7.22
N THR A 80 -3.23 -4.27 6.24
CA THR A 80 -4.60 -4.74 5.93
C THR A 80 -4.56 -6.19 5.42
N PRO A 81 -5.68 -6.93 5.44
CA PRO A 81 -5.69 -8.31 4.94
C PRO A 81 -5.23 -8.45 3.48
N ALA A 82 -5.65 -7.51 2.62
CA ALA A 82 -5.22 -7.50 1.22
C ALA A 82 -3.70 -7.24 1.09
N MET A 83 -3.18 -6.27 1.84
CA MET A 83 -1.74 -5.98 1.84
C MET A 83 -0.93 -7.11 2.48
N ALA A 84 -1.47 -7.81 3.48
CA ALA A 84 -0.81 -8.97 4.10
C ALA A 84 -0.57 -10.10 3.10
N THR A 85 -1.57 -10.40 2.26
CA THR A 85 -1.43 -11.40 1.19
C THR A 85 -0.34 -11.01 0.20
N ARG A 86 -0.36 -9.75 -0.27
CA ARG A 86 0.67 -9.21 -1.18
C ARG A 86 2.07 -9.27 -0.54
N ALA A 87 2.22 -8.73 0.66
CA ALA A 87 3.48 -8.68 1.37
C ALA A 87 4.06 -10.08 1.62
N ARG A 88 3.22 -11.07 1.93
CA ARG A 88 3.68 -12.45 2.11
C ARG A 88 4.31 -13.02 0.84
N SER A 89 3.70 -12.78 -0.33
CA SER A 89 4.26 -13.21 -1.63
C SER A 89 5.57 -12.48 -1.94
N GLU A 90 5.64 -11.18 -1.68
CA GLU A 90 6.86 -10.38 -1.89
C GLU A 90 7.99 -10.84 -0.96
N LEU A 91 7.70 -11.09 0.33
CA LEU A 91 8.68 -11.61 1.29
C LEU A 91 9.23 -12.98 0.87
N ALA A 92 8.38 -13.85 0.32
CA ALA A 92 8.82 -15.15 -0.20
C ALA A 92 9.78 -14.99 -1.39
N ALA A 93 9.44 -14.13 -2.36
CA ALA A 93 10.31 -13.88 -3.50
C ALA A 93 11.65 -13.21 -3.11
N LEU A 94 11.64 -12.31 -2.13
CA LEU A 94 12.86 -11.73 -1.58
C LEU A 94 13.71 -12.77 -0.86
N ALA A 95 13.09 -13.71 -0.14
CA ALA A 95 13.80 -14.83 0.49
C ALA A 95 14.50 -15.71 -0.55
N GLU A 96 13.78 -16.09 -1.62
CA GLU A 96 14.35 -16.86 -2.72
C GLU A 96 15.47 -16.11 -3.44
N LYS A 97 15.30 -14.80 -3.67
CA LYS A 97 16.34 -13.95 -4.24
C LYS A 97 17.60 -13.93 -3.37
N GLY A 98 17.44 -13.79 -2.05
CA GLY A 98 18.54 -13.85 -1.11
C GLY A 98 19.24 -15.21 -1.04
N LEU A 99 18.51 -16.33 -1.19
CA LEU A 99 19.09 -17.67 -1.31
C LEU A 99 19.87 -17.84 -2.61
N ARG A 100 19.39 -17.28 -3.72
CA ARG A 100 20.12 -17.29 -5.00
C ARG A 100 21.44 -16.55 -4.91
N TYR A 101 21.47 -15.38 -4.26
CA TYR A 101 22.71 -14.63 -4.09
C TYR A 101 23.70 -15.32 -3.16
N GLU A 102 23.21 -15.96 -2.10
CA GLU A 102 24.05 -16.80 -1.24
C GLU A 102 24.70 -17.95 -2.02
N GLY A 103 23.95 -18.62 -2.90
CA GLY A 103 24.49 -19.69 -3.77
C GLY A 103 25.46 -19.21 -4.86
N LEU A 104 25.61 -17.89 -5.05
CA LEU A 104 26.54 -17.26 -5.97
C LEU A 104 27.73 -16.59 -5.25
N ASP A 105 27.89 -16.82 -3.94
CA ASP A 105 28.90 -16.18 -3.07
C ASP A 105 28.85 -14.64 -3.07
N ILE A 106 27.69 -14.06 -3.41
CA ILE A 106 27.41 -12.61 -3.41
C ILE A 106 26.28 -12.24 -2.45
N GLY A 107 26.12 -13.02 -1.38
CA GLY A 107 25.08 -12.85 -0.38
C GLY A 107 25.31 -11.66 0.56
N TYR A 108 24.25 -11.31 1.30
CA TYR A 108 24.27 -10.22 2.27
C TYR A 108 24.22 -10.73 3.70
N THR A 109 25.03 -10.15 4.59
CA THR A 109 25.05 -10.51 6.02
C THR A 109 24.07 -9.69 6.85
N LYS A 110 23.77 -8.47 6.38
CA LYS A 110 22.95 -7.50 7.10
C LYS A 110 22.24 -6.58 6.12
N ALA A 111 21.05 -6.14 6.49
CA ALA A 111 20.32 -5.09 5.80
C ALA A 111 20.04 -3.93 6.77
N ARG A 112 19.98 -2.71 6.24
CA ARG A 112 19.49 -1.54 6.96
C ARG A 112 18.66 -0.69 6.03
N VAL A 113 17.49 -0.27 6.50
CA VAL A 113 16.66 0.71 5.82
C VAL A 113 16.48 1.90 6.75
N ASP A 114 16.74 3.09 6.23
CA ASP A 114 16.34 4.35 6.87
C ASP A 114 15.34 5.05 5.93
N ILE A 115 14.39 5.80 6.50
CA ILE A 115 13.39 6.51 5.69
C ILE A 115 13.45 8.02 5.91
N GLU A 116 13.37 8.77 4.82
CA GLU A 116 13.19 10.22 4.82
C GLU A 116 11.74 10.53 4.44
N VAL A 117 10.95 11.04 5.39
CA VAL A 117 9.55 11.40 5.12
C VAL A 117 9.47 12.79 4.51
N THR A 118 8.92 12.87 3.30
CA THR A 118 8.72 14.13 2.56
C THR A 118 7.36 14.76 2.87
N SER A 119 6.30 13.97 2.96
CA SER A 119 4.96 14.48 3.33
C SER A 119 4.08 13.42 3.98
N VAL A 120 3.15 13.90 4.80
CA VAL A 120 2.10 13.08 5.43
C VAL A 120 0.76 13.80 5.30
N ASP A 121 -0.17 13.16 4.60
CA ASP A 121 -1.53 13.66 4.42
C ASP A 121 -2.50 12.70 5.14
N VAL A 122 -3.15 13.18 6.20
CA VAL A 122 -4.06 12.37 7.01
C VAL A 122 -5.50 12.88 6.83
N THR A 123 -6.39 11.94 6.56
CA THR A 123 -7.83 12.09 6.72
C THR A 123 -8.29 11.23 7.90
N ASP A 124 -9.55 11.34 8.31
CA ASP A 124 -10.08 10.64 9.49
C ASP A 124 -9.75 9.14 9.53
N ARG A 125 -9.77 8.46 8.36
CA ARG A 125 -9.55 7.01 8.28
C ARG A 125 -8.43 6.57 7.35
N THR A 126 -7.80 7.49 6.63
CA THR A 126 -6.72 7.16 5.70
C THR A 126 -5.54 8.09 5.88
N ALA A 127 -4.34 7.57 5.65
CA ALA A 127 -3.14 8.39 5.59
C ALA A 127 -2.34 8.06 4.34
N THR A 128 -1.74 9.06 3.73
CA THR A 128 -0.78 8.93 2.63
C THR A 128 0.56 9.44 3.12
N LEU A 129 1.57 8.60 3.05
CA LEU A 129 2.95 8.89 3.42
C LEU A 129 3.80 8.90 2.15
N ARG A 130 4.45 10.02 1.87
CA ARG A 130 5.48 10.12 0.82
C ARG A 130 6.82 10.11 1.50
N LEU A 131 7.69 9.21 1.07
CA LEU A 131 9.01 9.03 1.65
C LEU A 131 10.02 8.61 0.58
N THR A 132 11.30 8.79 0.91
CA THR A 132 12.39 8.09 0.24
C THR A 132 12.92 7.03 1.21
N ASP A 133 13.02 5.77 0.76
CA ASP A 133 13.77 4.77 1.52
C ASP A 133 15.23 4.76 1.06
N HIS A 134 16.13 4.57 2.02
CA HIS A 134 17.55 4.39 1.81
C HIS A 134 17.93 3.01 2.33
N ALA A 135 18.04 2.05 1.42
CA ALA A 135 18.41 0.68 1.75
C ALA A 135 19.91 0.45 1.57
N ARG A 136 20.50 -0.28 2.51
CA ARG A 136 21.89 -0.76 2.50
C ARG A 136 21.92 -2.24 2.74
N LEU A 137 22.50 -2.99 1.80
CA LEU A 137 22.69 -4.44 1.89
C LEU A 137 24.18 -4.73 1.99
N TYR A 138 24.64 -5.19 3.16
CA TYR A 138 26.05 -5.39 3.47
C TYR A 138 26.52 -6.74 2.93
N PHE A 139 27.54 -6.72 2.07
CA PHE A 139 28.11 -7.94 1.49
C PHE A 139 28.78 -8.81 2.55
N ALA A 140 28.96 -10.09 2.23
CA ALA A 140 29.70 -11.04 3.06
C ALA A 140 31.22 -10.98 2.84
N PHE A 141 31.77 -9.79 2.55
CA PHE A 141 33.21 -9.60 2.36
C PHE A 141 33.95 -9.51 3.69
N THR A 142 35.19 -10.00 3.68
CA THR A 142 36.13 -9.85 4.78
C THR A 142 36.62 -8.40 4.89
N PRO A 143 37.10 -7.96 6.07
CA PRO A 143 37.68 -6.63 6.21
C PRO A 143 38.84 -6.36 5.25
N GLN A 144 39.65 -7.39 4.92
CA GLN A 144 40.74 -7.25 3.96
C GLN A 144 40.23 -6.98 2.54
N GLU A 145 39.18 -7.69 2.09
CA GLU A 145 38.60 -7.47 0.77
C GLU A 145 38.01 -6.05 0.63
N ILE A 146 37.46 -5.51 1.72
CA ILE A 146 36.99 -4.11 1.77
C ILE A 146 38.17 -3.14 1.73
N GLU A 147 39.23 -3.38 2.50
CA GLU A 147 40.47 -2.59 2.47
C GLU A 147 41.13 -2.60 1.09
N ASP A 148 41.04 -3.73 0.39
CA ASP A 148 41.54 -3.93 -0.98
C ASP A 148 40.61 -3.31 -2.06
N GLY A 149 39.50 -2.69 -1.66
CA GLY A 149 38.63 -1.87 -2.51
C GLY A 149 37.26 -2.45 -2.86
N SER A 150 36.87 -3.58 -2.26
CA SER A 150 35.51 -4.12 -2.42
C SER A 150 34.49 -3.21 -1.71
N PRO A 151 33.31 -2.96 -2.29
CA PRO A 151 32.29 -2.17 -1.62
C PRO A 151 31.79 -2.89 -0.36
N GLU A 152 31.61 -2.17 0.74
CA GLU A 152 31.06 -2.73 1.98
C GLU A 152 29.58 -3.14 1.82
N CYS A 153 28.83 -2.35 1.05
CA CYS A 153 27.41 -2.59 0.82
C CYS A 153 26.96 -2.12 -0.57
N GLU A 154 25.85 -2.68 -1.02
CA GLU A 154 25.01 -2.09 -2.05
C GLU A 154 24.09 -1.06 -1.41
N GLU A 155 23.96 0.10 -2.06
CA GLU A 155 23.06 1.18 -1.60
C GLU A 155 22.01 1.49 -2.67
N SER A 156 20.78 1.71 -2.23
CA SER A 156 19.70 2.20 -3.08
C SER A 156 18.91 3.30 -2.40
N SER A 157 18.32 4.20 -3.19
CA SER A 157 17.41 5.23 -2.70
C SER A 157 16.16 5.27 -3.57
N LEU A 158 14.99 5.03 -2.99
CA LEU A 158 13.74 4.88 -3.73
C LEU A 158 12.63 5.81 -3.19
N PRO A 159 12.16 6.77 -4.00
CA PRO A 159 10.96 7.53 -3.69
C PRO A 159 9.71 6.66 -3.76
N ARG A 160 8.83 6.78 -2.77
CA ARG A 160 7.70 5.87 -2.55
C ARG A 160 6.49 6.61 -2.00
N THR A 161 5.33 6.08 -2.37
CA THR A 161 4.04 6.46 -1.80
C THR A 161 3.42 5.26 -1.07
N MET A 162 3.29 5.36 0.25
CA MET A 162 2.57 4.39 1.07
C MET A 162 1.21 4.93 1.50
N THR A 163 0.21 4.06 1.58
CA THR A 163 -1.10 4.41 2.14
C THR A 163 -1.43 3.53 3.33
N PHE A 164 -2.17 4.10 4.27
CA PHE A 164 -2.61 3.45 5.48
C PHE A 164 -4.10 3.65 5.67
N THR A 165 -4.73 2.69 6.33
CA THR A 165 -6.13 2.75 6.75
C THR A 165 -6.23 2.49 8.24
N ARG A 166 -7.16 3.16 8.92
CA ARG A 166 -7.48 2.83 10.31
C ARG A 166 -8.26 1.52 10.37
N GLY A 167 -7.78 0.58 11.17
CA GLY A 167 -8.48 -0.64 11.55
C GLY A 167 -9.71 -0.36 12.42
N ALA A 168 -10.48 -1.41 12.70
CA ALA A 168 -11.67 -1.31 13.56
C ALA A 168 -11.33 -0.92 15.02
N ASP A 169 -10.10 -1.21 15.44
CA ASP A 169 -9.51 -0.84 16.73
C ASP A 169 -8.88 0.58 16.73
N GLY A 170 -8.96 1.30 15.60
CA GLY A 170 -8.38 2.63 15.42
C GLY A 170 -6.89 2.62 15.06
N ALA A 171 -6.23 1.45 15.02
CA ALA A 171 -4.83 1.31 14.69
C ALA A 171 -4.56 1.58 13.20
N TRP A 172 -3.43 2.20 12.89
CA TRP A 172 -2.99 2.34 11.50
C TRP A 172 -2.47 1.00 10.95
N LEU A 173 -2.93 0.65 9.75
CA LEU A 173 -2.53 -0.53 8.99
C LEU A 173 -2.09 -0.11 7.59
N LEU A 174 -0.91 -0.57 7.16
CA LEU A 174 -0.42 -0.37 5.79
C LEU A 174 -1.38 -1.05 4.81
N SER A 175 -1.93 -0.27 3.88
CA SER A 175 -2.91 -0.72 2.90
C SER A 175 -2.35 -0.78 1.48
N SER A 176 -1.34 0.02 1.17
CA SER A 176 -0.64 -0.04 -0.11
C SER A 176 0.78 0.47 0.05
N ASP A 177 1.63 -0.11 -0.77
CA ASP A 177 3.01 0.30 -0.99
C ASP A 177 3.23 0.44 -2.51
N LYS A 178 3.79 1.57 -2.93
CA LYS A 178 4.10 1.86 -4.33
C LYS A 178 5.44 2.59 -4.42
N VAL A 179 6.36 2.03 -5.20
CA VAL A 179 7.56 2.74 -5.65
C VAL A 179 7.18 3.73 -6.73
N ASP A 180 7.63 4.97 -6.59
CA ASP A 180 7.46 5.97 -7.65
C ASP A 180 8.53 5.65 -8.71
N GLU A 181 8.09 5.19 -9.89
CA GLU A 181 8.99 4.69 -10.95
C GLU A 181 10.12 5.68 -11.27
N ALA A 182 11.32 5.34 -10.83
CA ALA A 182 12.55 5.95 -11.31
C ALA A 182 13.06 5.04 -12.43
N GLY A 183 13.05 5.54 -13.67
CA GLY A 183 13.55 4.76 -14.82
C GLY A 183 14.92 4.16 -14.53
N GLY A 184 15.12 2.88 -14.82
CA GLY A 184 16.34 2.13 -14.50
C GLY A 184 16.04 0.70 -14.03
N PRO A 185 17.07 -0.10 -13.70
CA PRO A 185 16.87 -1.40 -13.08
C PRO A 185 16.29 -1.24 -11.67
N LEU A 186 15.36 -2.13 -11.31
CA LEU A 186 14.81 -2.18 -9.96
C LEU A 186 15.90 -2.58 -8.94
N PRO A 187 16.00 -1.89 -7.79
CA PRO A 187 16.94 -2.27 -6.74
C PRO A 187 16.73 -3.68 -6.20
N THR A 188 17.75 -4.23 -5.55
CA THR A 188 17.73 -5.59 -5.04
C THR A 188 16.60 -5.87 -4.05
N THR A 189 16.18 -4.86 -3.29
CA THR A 189 15.06 -4.88 -2.34
C THR A 189 13.67 -4.91 -2.98
N GLU A 190 13.57 -4.74 -4.29
CA GLU A 190 12.33 -4.78 -5.05
C GLU A 190 12.13 -6.13 -5.75
N VAL A 191 10.85 -6.47 -5.92
CA VAL A 191 10.42 -7.67 -6.62
C VAL A 191 9.80 -7.24 -7.94
N ASP A 192 10.30 -7.81 -9.04
CA ASP A 192 9.75 -7.57 -10.37
C ASP A 192 8.39 -8.29 -10.49
N GLU A 193 7.32 -7.52 -10.66
CA GLU A 193 5.97 -8.07 -10.81
C GLU A 193 5.84 -8.94 -12.09
N THR A 194 6.73 -8.78 -13.07
CA THR A 194 6.72 -9.59 -14.31
C THR A 194 7.42 -10.94 -14.19
N GLY A 195 8.17 -11.17 -13.11
CA GLY A 195 8.86 -12.44 -12.85
C GLY A 195 8.01 -13.53 -12.18
N PHE A 196 6.77 -13.22 -11.79
CA PHE A 196 5.88 -14.14 -11.07
C PHE A 196 4.99 -15.01 -11.96
N ASP A 197 4.98 -14.80 -13.28
CA ASP A 197 4.24 -15.66 -14.20
C ASP A 197 5.18 -16.68 -14.86
N SER A 198 5.50 -17.74 -14.13
CA SER A 198 5.95 -19.01 -14.72
C SER A 198 5.91 -20.16 -13.72
N ALA A 199 4.70 -20.55 -13.31
CA ALA A 199 4.35 -21.93 -12.98
C ALA A 199 2.83 -22.10 -12.95
N ALA A 200 2.22 -22.06 -14.14
CA ALA A 200 0.95 -22.72 -14.43
C ALA A 200 1.25 -24.10 -15.05
#